data_AF-A0A3C1V758-F1
#
_entry.id   AF-A0A3C1V758-F1
#
_cell.length_a   1.000
_cell.length_b   1.000
_cell.length_c   1.000
_cell.angle_alpha   90.00
_cell.angle_beta   90.00
_cell.angle_gamma   90.00
#
_symmetry.space_group_name_H-M   'P 1'
#
loop_
_entity.id
_entity.type
_entity.pdbx_description
1 polymer ?
#
loop_
_entity_poly.entity_id
_entity_poly.type
_entity_poly.pdbx_seq_one_letter_code
_entity_poly.pdbx_strand_id
1 'polypeptide(L)'
;EAGTAGRVAALFAQAAHRRNATSQQFFCGGLVLPGLPGGTSKLIAAAKDVASSHNASVGMAVGPVRPSGVRHAVDVVVVNNGTPIVTEHILGGGGIAMSRAAKSAIDQIRRILLSHRKNCRT
;
A
#
# COMPACT_ATOMS: atom_id res chain seq x y z
N GLU A 1 7.45 1.40 -2.56
CA GLU A 1 6.87 2.76 -2.38
C GLU A 1 7.56 3.76 -3.30
N ALA A 2 6.81 4.34 -4.24
CA ALA A 2 7.32 5.41 -5.12
C ALA A 2 6.85 6.80 -4.62
N GLY A 3 5.54 6.98 -4.44
CA GLY A 3 4.93 8.28 -4.12
C GLY A 3 4.88 8.64 -2.63
N THR A 4 5.31 7.76 -1.74
CA THR A 4 5.16 7.96 -0.28
C THR A 4 6.48 8.04 0.48
N ALA A 5 7.62 7.82 -0.18
CA ALA A 5 8.96 7.91 0.40
C ALA A 5 9.13 7.12 1.71
N GLY A 6 8.58 5.89 1.77
CA GLY A 6 8.72 5.01 2.94
C GLY A 6 7.79 5.33 4.11
N ARG A 7 6.94 6.36 4.00
CA ARG A 7 6.01 6.73 5.07
C ARG A 7 5.02 5.61 5.40
N VAL A 8 4.64 4.78 4.42
CA VAL A 8 3.71 3.67 4.69
C VAL A 8 4.41 2.57 5.50
N ALA A 9 5.59 2.14 5.07
CA ALA A 9 6.40 1.18 5.81
C ALA A 9 6.71 1.66 7.24
N ALA A 10 7.05 2.94 7.41
CA ALA A 10 7.32 3.53 8.72
C ALA A 10 6.11 3.43 9.66
N LEU A 11 4.90 3.75 9.16
CA LEU A 11 3.67 3.65 9.95
C LEU A 11 3.34 2.21 10.33
N PHE A 12 3.54 1.25 9.42
CA PHE A 12 3.34 -0.17 9.71
C PHE A 12 4.37 -0.71 10.70
N ALA A 13 5.65 -0.34 10.58
CA ALA A 13 6.69 -0.71 11.53
C ALA A 13 6.39 -0.16 12.94
N GLN A 14 5.98 1.11 13.05
CA GLN A 14 5.55 1.69 14.33
C GLN A 14 4.34 0.97 14.91
N ALA A 15 3.36 0.62 14.08
CA ALA A 15 2.18 -0.12 14.52
C ALA A 15 2.51 -1.56 14.96
N ALA A 16 3.43 -2.22 14.26
CA ALA A 16 3.96 -3.53 14.63
C ALA A 16 4.69 -3.47 15.98
N HIS A 17 5.54 -2.46 16.18
CA HIS A 17 6.26 -2.26 17.44
C HIS A 17 5.32 -1.98 18.63
N ARG A 18 4.24 -1.22 18.43
CA ARG A 18 3.22 -0.97 19.49
C ARG A 18 2.42 -2.21 19.88
N ARG A 19 2.39 -3.24 19.04
CA ARG A 19 1.67 -4.48 19.33
C ARG A 19 2.61 -5.36 20.18
N ASN A 20 2.22 -5.63 21.42
CA ASN A 20 3.02 -6.38 22.41
C ASN A 20 3.79 -7.57 21.80
N ALA A 21 5.01 -7.83 22.29
CA ALA A 21 5.93 -8.86 21.82
C ALA A 21 5.37 -10.30 21.73
N THR A 22 4.23 -10.57 22.36
CA THR A 22 3.50 -11.86 22.28
C THR A 22 2.58 -11.98 21.07
N SER A 23 2.40 -10.91 20.31
CA SER A 23 1.58 -10.87 19.10
C SER A 23 2.40 -11.27 17.88
N GLN A 24 1.83 -12.10 17.02
CA GLN A 24 2.46 -12.45 15.75
C GLN A 24 2.75 -11.18 14.92
N GLN A 25 3.99 -11.04 14.45
CA GLN A 25 4.43 -9.91 13.65
C GLN A 25 3.64 -9.88 12.33
N PHE A 26 2.92 -8.79 12.07
CA PHE A 26 2.05 -8.66 10.89
C PHE A 26 2.67 -7.86 9.74
N PHE A 27 3.84 -7.25 9.95
CA PHE A 27 4.57 -6.47 8.96
C PHE A 27 6.00 -7.00 8.83
N CYS A 28 6.35 -7.42 7.61
CA CYS A 28 7.60 -8.13 7.32
C CYS A 28 8.67 -7.25 6.65
N GLY A 29 8.34 -6.00 6.30
CA GLY A 29 9.24 -5.07 5.63
C GLY A 29 8.64 -4.41 4.40
N GLY A 30 9.43 -3.58 3.72
CA GLY A 30 9.04 -2.90 2.49
C GLY A 30 10.22 -2.24 1.79
N LEU A 31 10.04 -1.92 0.50
CA LEU A 31 11.05 -1.30 -0.34
C LEU A 31 10.61 0.11 -0.76
N VAL A 32 11.53 1.08 -0.67
CA VAL A 32 11.35 2.41 -1.25
C VAL A 32 12.00 2.41 -2.63
N LEU A 33 11.20 2.64 -3.67
CA LEU A 33 11.61 2.59 -5.07
C LEU A 33 11.19 3.91 -5.74
N PRO A 34 11.97 5.00 -5.57
CA PRO A 34 11.62 6.31 -6.11
C PRO A 34 11.45 6.31 -7.64
N GLY A 35 12.17 5.42 -8.34
CA GLY A 35 12.10 5.26 -9.79
C GLY A 35 11.05 4.25 -10.30
N LEU A 36 10.19 3.71 -9.43
CA LEU A 36 9.18 2.74 -9.86
C LEU A 36 8.15 3.42 -10.80
N PRO A 37 7.99 2.94 -12.04
CA PRO A 37 7.02 3.51 -12.97
C PRO A 37 5.59 3.38 -12.48
N GLY A 38 4.77 4.39 -12.72
CA GLY A 38 3.35 4.41 -12.30
C GLY A 38 2.40 3.53 -13.11
N GLY A 39 2.89 2.75 -14.07
CA GLY A 39 2.05 1.85 -14.86
C GLY A 39 1.46 0.72 -14.01
N THR A 40 0.16 0.45 -14.14
CA THR A 40 -0.57 -0.54 -13.33
C THR A 40 0.11 -1.91 -13.31
N SER A 41 0.58 -2.40 -14.47
CA SER A 41 1.29 -3.68 -14.56
C SER A 41 2.60 -3.71 -13.75
N LYS A 42 3.34 -2.60 -13.72
CA LYS A 42 4.57 -2.45 -12.94
C LYS A 42 4.29 -2.37 -11.44
N LEU A 43 3.22 -1.70 -11.04
CA LEU A 43 2.80 -1.65 -9.64
C LEU A 43 2.31 -3.02 -9.14
N ILE A 44 1.58 -3.77 -9.97
CA ILE A 44 1.20 -5.16 -9.67
C ILE A 44 2.43 -6.05 -9.51
N ALA A 45 3.38 -5.98 -10.44
CA ALA A 45 4.62 -6.74 -10.33
C ALA A 45 5.37 -6.40 -9.04
N ALA A 46 5.59 -5.11 -8.75
CA ALA A 46 6.25 -4.68 -7.52
C ALA A 46 5.53 -5.15 -6.23
N ALA A 47 4.19 -5.15 -6.22
CA ALA A 47 3.41 -5.66 -5.09
C ALA A 47 3.54 -7.18 -4.93
N LYS A 48 3.58 -7.95 -6.02
CA LYS A 48 3.84 -9.40 -5.99
C LYS A 48 5.26 -9.70 -5.52
N ASP A 49 6.24 -9.02 -6.10
CA ASP A 49 7.66 -9.24 -5.82
C ASP A 49 7.98 -8.98 -4.34
N VAL A 50 7.47 -7.89 -3.76
CA VAL A 50 7.69 -7.58 -2.33
C VAL A 50 6.97 -8.55 -1.40
N ALA A 51 5.79 -9.06 -1.79
CA ALA A 51 5.10 -10.09 -1.01
C ALA A 51 5.93 -11.38 -0.98
N SER A 52 6.39 -11.83 -2.15
CA SER A 52 7.21 -13.03 -2.29
C SER A 52 8.56 -12.89 -1.57
N SER A 53 9.25 -11.75 -1.69
CA SER A 53 10.55 -11.53 -1.05
C SER A 53 10.48 -11.56 0.47
N HIS A 54 9.32 -11.27 1.04
CA HIS A 54 9.09 -11.27 2.49
C HIS A 54 8.24 -12.45 2.98
N ASN A 55 7.91 -13.42 2.12
CA ASN A 55 7.00 -14.53 2.40
C ASN A 55 5.67 -14.05 3.04
N ALA A 56 5.14 -12.93 2.54
CA ALA A 56 3.92 -12.31 3.03
C ALA A 56 2.71 -12.70 2.18
N SER A 57 1.55 -12.90 2.83
CA SER A 57 0.27 -13.19 2.14
C SER A 57 -0.32 -11.98 1.40
N VAL A 58 0.12 -10.78 1.76
CA VAL A 58 -0.34 -9.52 1.19
C VAL A 58 0.85 -8.66 0.78
N GLY A 59 0.83 -8.21 -0.47
CA GLY A 59 1.76 -7.23 -1.01
C GLY A 59 1.07 -5.91 -1.30
N MET A 60 1.81 -4.80 -1.22
CA MET A 60 1.29 -3.50 -1.62
C MET A 60 2.34 -2.66 -2.32
N ALA A 61 1.92 -2.02 -3.40
CA ALA A 61 2.67 -0.99 -4.10
C ALA A 61 1.89 0.33 -4.10
N VAL A 62 2.61 1.42 -3.86
CA VAL A 62 2.09 2.78 -3.99
C VAL A 62 2.87 3.46 -5.10
N GLY A 63 2.17 3.83 -6.17
CA GLY A 63 2.73 4.48 -7.34
C GLY A 63 3.19 5.92 -7.06
N PRO A 64 3.79 6.58 -8.06
CA PRO A 64 4.18 7.97 -7.95
C PRO A 64 2.93 8.84 -7.81
N VAL A 65 3.08 9.94 -7.07
CA VAL A 65 2.06 11.00 -7.05
C VAL A 65 2.14 11.71 -8.40
N ARG A 66 1.02 11.74 -9.14
CA ARG A 66 0.91 12.38 -10.46
C ARG A 66 -0.12 13.51 -10.44
N PRO A 67 0.01 14.53 -11.31
CA PRO A 67 -1.08 15.47 -11.57
C PRO A 67 -2.33 14.76 -12.10
N SER A 68 -3.51 15.24 -11.71
CA SER A 68 -4.82 14.79 -12.19
C SER A 68 -5.78 15.98 -12.20
N GLY A 69 -5.81 16.71 -13.30
CA GLY A 69 -6.49 18.00 -13.40
C GLY A 69 -5.91 19.01 -12.41
N VAL A 70 -6.77 19.68 -11.63
CA VAL A 70 -6.35 20.61 -10.56
C VAL A 70 -5.92 19.91 -9.26
N ARG A 71 -5.86 18.58 -9.26
CA ARG A 71 -5.53 17.74 -8.10
C ARG A 71 -4.33 16.84 -8.41
N HIS A 72 -4.01 16.00 -7.43
CA HIS A 72 -3.04 14.93 -7.61
C HIS A 72 -3.76 13.58 -7.49
N ALA A 73 -3.19 12.55 -8.10
CA ALA A 73 -3.65 11.18 -7.98
C ALA A 73 -2.48 10.26 -7.60
N VAL A 74 -2.82 9.13 -7.01
CA VAL A 74 -1.88 8.04 -6.74
C VAL A 74 -2.59 6.72 -6.98
N ASP A 75 -1.91 5.77 -7.61
CA ASP A 75 -2.41 4.41 -7.69
C ASP A 75 -1.86 3.61 -6.52
N VAL A 76 -2.75 2.89 -5.86
CA VAL A 76 -2.42 1.91 -4.84
C VAL A 76 -2.82 0.55 -5.38
N VAL A 77 -1.88 -0.39 -5.33
CA VAL A 77 -2.12 -1.78 -5.68
C VAL A 77 -1.92 -2.63 -4.44
N VAL A 78 -2.91 -3.44 -4.11
CA VAL A 78 -2.83 -4.45 -3.06
C VAL A 78 -3.00 -5.81 -3.71
N VAL A 79 -2.04 -6.71 -3.49
CA VAL A 79 -2.13 -8.10 -3.93
C VAL A 79 -2.43 -8.93 -2.71
N ASN A 80 -3.58 -9.61 -2.71
CA ASN A 80 -3.98 -10.51 -1.64
C ASN A 80 -4.14 -11.92 -2.23
N ASN A 81 -3.37 -12.90 -1.74
CA ASN A 81 -3.38 -14.27 -2.27
C ASN A 81 -3.23 -14.34 -3.81
N GLY A 82 -2.35 -13.50 -4.37
CA GLY A 82 -2.09 -13.44 -5.81
C GLY A 82 -3.06 -12.59 -6.64
N THR A 83 -4.21 -12.20 -6.07
CA THR A 83 -5.21 -11.37 -6.75
C THR A 83 -4.90 -9.88 -6.57
N PRO A 84 -4.62 -9.13 -7.65
CA PRO A 84 -4.37 -7.71 -7.57
C PRO A 84 -5.68 -6.92 -7.47
N ILE A 85 -5.72 -5.97 -6.55
CA ILE A 85 -6.75 -4.94 -6.42
C ILE A 85 -6.08 -3.61 -6.67
N VAL A 86 -6.50 -2.93 -7.72
CA VAL A 86 -5.95 -1.63 -8.14
C VAL A 86 -6.96 -0.55 -7.76
N THR A 87 -6.48 0.54 -7.17
CA THR A 87 -7.32 1.68 -6.85
C THR A 87 -6.58 2.97 -7.11
N GLU A 88 -7.14 3.79 -7.98
CA GLU A 88 -6.75 5.19 -8.12
C GLU A 88 -7.34 5.99 -6.95
N HIS A 89 -6.53 6.85 -6.34
CA HIS A 89 -6.98 7.74 -5.29
C HIS A 89 -6.65 9.19 -5.63
N ILE A 90 -7.70 10.00 -5.75
CA ILE A 90 -7.57 11.45 -5.94
C ILE A 90 -7.26 12.12 -4.61
N LEU A 91 -6.09 12.74 -4.53
CA LEU A 91 -5.58 13.43 -3.36
C LEU A 91 -6.10 14.86 -3.33
N GLY A 92 -6.83 15.21 -2.27
CA GLY A 92 -7.27 16.59 -2.02
C GLY A 92 -6.19 17.44 -1.34
N GLY A 93 -6.04 18.69 -1.80
CA GLY A 93 -5.32 19.77 -1.10
C GLY A 93 -3.79 19.69 -1.12
N GLY A 94 -3.18 20.48 -2.02
CA GLY A 94 -1.79 21.01 -1.96
C GLY A 94 -0.67 20.15 -1.36
N GLY A 95 0.35 20.82 -0.80
CA GLY A 95 1.69 20.29 -0.45
C GLY A 95 1.79 19.11 0.54
N ILE A 96 0.68 18.47 0.92
CA ILE A 96 0.61 17.29 1.80
C ILE A 96 0.17 16.01 1.07
N ALA A 97 0.22 16.01 -0.27
CA ALA A 97 -0.21 14.90 -1.12
C ALA A 97 0.41 13.54 -0.71
N MET A 98 1.71 13.48 -0.40
CA MET A 98 2.37 12.23 -0.02
C MET A 98 1.87 11.65 1.31
N SER A 99 1.63 12.50 2.32
CA SER A 99 1.09 12.04 3.61
C SER A 99 -0.34 11.53 3.46
N ARG A 100 -1.14 12.15 2.59
CA ARG A 100 -2.49 11.67 2.25
C ARG A 100 -2.44 10.36 1.47
N ALA A 101 -1.52 10.23 0.51
CA ALA A 101 -1.30 8.97 -0.21
C ALA A 101 -1.00 7.82 0.75
N ALA A 102 -0.13 8.05 1.74
CA ALA A 102 0.17 7.05 2.76
C ALA A 102 -1.06 6.67 3.59
N LYS A 103 -1.84 7.65 4.05
CA LYS A 103 -3.08 7.41 4.81
C LYS A 103 -4.12 6.65 3.98
N SER A 104 -4.30 7.01 2.72
CA SER A 104 -5.24 6.37 1.81
C SER A 104 -4.84 4.92 1.52
N ALA A 105 -3.55 4.64 1.33
CA ALA A 105 -3.05 3.27 1.15
C ALA A 105 -3.34 2.38 2.36
N ILE A 106 -3.12 2.88 3.58
CA ILE A 106 -3.43 2.16 4.83
C ILE A 106 -4.94 1.90 4.96
N ASP A 107 -5.78 2.90 4.68
CA ASP A 107 -7.24 2.72 4.74
C ASP A 107 -7.74 1.71 3.69
N GLN A 108 -7.13 1.67 2.50
CA GLN A 108 -7.47 0.69 1.48
C GLN A 108 -7.15 -0.74 1.89
N ILE A 109 -5.95 -1.01 2.40
CA ILE A 109 -5.61 -2.35 2.94
C ILE A 109 -6.65 -2.75 4.00
N ARG A 110 -6.96 -1.84 4.93
CA ARG A 110 -7.94 -2.10 5.99
C ARG A 110 -9.29 -2.51 5.41
N ARG A 111 -9.81 -1.77 4.42
CA ARG A 111 -11.09 -2.08 3.76
C ARG A 111 -11.05 -3.42 3.04
N ILE A 112 -9.99 -3.69 2.27
CA ILE A 112 -9.85 -4.93 1.52
C ILE A 112 -9.87 -6.14 2.45
N LEU A 113 -9.11 -6.09 3.55
CA LEU A 113 -9.04 -7.17 4.53
C LEU A 113 -10.38 -7.37 5.27
N LEU A 114 -11.09 -6.29 5.59
CA LEU A 114 -12.41 -6.38 6.23
C LEU A 114 -13.49 -6.90 5.29
N SER A 115 -13.47 -6.52 4.01
CA SER A 115 -14.40 -7.04 3.00
C SER A 115 -14.16 -8.51 2.70
N HIS A 116 -12.90 -8.97 2.66
CA HIS A 116 -12.58 -10.40 2.51
C HIS A 116 -13.10 -11.24 3.68
N ARG A 117 -13.02 -10.73 4.92
CA ARG A 117 -13.57 -11.44 6.09
C ARG A 117 -15.10 -11.62 6.05
N LYS A 118 -15.82 -10.74 5.36
CA LYS A 118 -17.28 -10.87 5.21
C LYS A 118 -17.64 -11.95 4.19
N ASN A 119 -16.82 -12.14 3.16
CA ASN A 119 -17.09 -13.10 2.07
C ASN A 119 -16.69 -14.55 2.40
N CYS A 120 -15.89 -14.80 3.44
CA CYS A 120 -15.51 -16.16 3.88
C CYS A 120 -16.34 -16.70 5.07
N ARG A 121 -17.44 -16.04 5.46
CA ARG A 121 -18.34 -16.48 6.55
C ARG A 121 -19.57 -17.27 6.07
N THR A 122 -19.54 -17.82 4.86
CA THR A 122 -20.58 -18.72 4.32
C THR A 122 -20.17 -20.17 4.47
#